data_AF-A0A1E5JXT6-F1
#
_entry.id   AF-A0A1E5JXT6-F1
#
_cell.length_a   1.000
_cell.length_b   1.000
_cell.length_c   1.000
_cell.angle_alpha   90.00
_cell.angle_beta   90.00
_cell.angle_gamma   90.00
#
_symmetry.space_group_name_H-M   'P 1'
#
loop_
_entity.id
_entity.type
_entity.pdbx_description
1 polymer ?
#
loop_
_entity_poly.entity_id
_entity_poly.type
_entity_poly.pdbx_seq_one_letter_code
_entity_poly.pdbx_strand_id
1 'polypeptide(L)' 'MDKGTIIRTIVLVLALTNQFLVTAGYHPIPGTQELWGEILSSIFTIVATLTAWFKNNYVTYKGKRQHQVLVDHQLAK' A
#
# COMPACT_ATOMS: atom_id res chain seq x y z
N MET A 1 -12.34 -2.09 -16.02
CA MET A 1 -12.00 -0.73 -15.58
C MET A 1 -10.51 -0.70 -15.29
N ASP A 2 -9.75 0.21 -15.89
CA ASP A 2 -8.30 0.31 -15.64
C ASP A 2 -8.01 0.90 -14.25
N LYS A 3 -6.78 0.71 -13.76
CA LYS A 3 -6.37 1.16 -12.42
C LYS A 3 -6.51 2.68 -12.25
N GLY A 4 -6.25 3.46 -13.30
CA GLY A 4 -6.40 4.91 -13.28
C GLY A 4 -7.86 5.32 -13.11
N THR A 5 -8.76 4.67 -13.82
CA THR A 5 -10.20 4.89 -13.66
C THR A 5 -10.68 4.54 -12.25
N ILE A 6 -10.24 3.41 -11.67
CA ILE A 6 -10.59 3.03 -10.29
C ILE A 6 -10.16 4.12 -9.30
N ILE A 7 -8.91 4.59 -9.39
CA ILE A 7 -8.38 5.62 -8.49
C ILE A 7 -9.20 6.91 -8.62
N ARG A 8 -9.46 7.36 -9.84
CA ARG A 8 -10.25 8.58 -10.09
C ARG A 8 -11.67 8.47 -9.54
N THR A 9 -12.32 7.33 -9.71
CA THR A 9 -13.66 7.11 -9.17
C THR A 9 -13.66 7.14 -7.64
N ILE A 10 -12.67 6.53 -6.98
CA ILE A 10 -12.55 6.59 -5.51
C ILE A 10 -12.34 8.03 -5.03
N VAL A 11 -11.41 8.77 -5.65
CA VAL A 11 -11.15 10.18 -5.31
C VAL A 11 -12.40 11.03 -5.51
N LEU A 12 -13.13 10.82 -6.61
CA LEU A 12 -14.39 11.51 -6.88
C LEU A 12 -15.45 11.23 -5.80
N VAL A 13 -15.63 9.97 -5.40
CA VAL A 13 -16.59 9.59 -4.34
C VAL A 13 -16.21 10.23 -3.01
N LEU A 14 -14.92 10.26 -2.65
CA LEU A 14 -14.44 10.93 -1.44
C LEU A 14 -14.70 12.44 -1.47
N ALA A 15 -14.44 13.09 -2.62
CA ALA A 15 -14.70 14.50 -2.81
C ALA A 15 -16.20 14.83 -2.71
N LEU A 16 -17.06 14.05 -3.35
CA LEU A 16 -18.52 14.20 -3.27
C LEU A 16 -19.04 13.97 -1.84
N THR A 17 -18.47 13.01 -1.12
CA THR A 17 -18.81 12.76 0.29
C THR A 17 -18.43 13.96 1.14
N ASN A 18 -17.23 14.52 0.96
CA ASN A 18 -16.80 15.72 1.67
C ASN A 18 -17.68 16.92 1.34
N GLN A 19 -18.03 17.11 0.05
CA GLN A 19 -18.95 18.15 -0.39
C GLN A 19 -20.31 18.00 0.30
N PHE A 20 -20.83 16.78 0.40
CA PHE A 20 -22.08 16.49 1.08
C PHE A 20 -22.01 16.81 2.58
N LEU A 21 -20.94 16.41 3.27
CA LEU A 21 -20.75 16.73 4.69
C LEU A 21 -20.77 18.23 4.93
N VAL A 22 -19.99 18.99 4.15
CA VAL A 22 -19.90 20.45 4.28
C VAL A 22 -21.25 21.13 4.00
N THR A 23 -21.94 20.72 2.93
CA THR A 23 -23.26 21.29 2.57
C THR A 23 -24.36 20.93 3.57
N ALA A 24 -24.25 19.78 4.24
CA ALA A 24 -25.15 19.38 5.32
C ALA A 24 -24.79 19.98 6.70
N GLY A 25 -23.76 20.85 6.77
CA GLY A 25 -23.33 21.50 8.01
C GLY A 25 -22.46 20.63 8.94
N TYR A 26 -22.01 19.46 8.47
CA TYR A 26 -21.04 18.64 9.17
C TYR A 26 -19.60 19.11 8.92
N HIS A 27 -18.69 18.61 9.75
CA HIS A 27 -17.27 18.91 9.61
C HIS A 27 -16.70 18.30 8.31
N PRO A 28 -15.84 19.04 7.59
CA PRO A 28 -15.12 18.50 6.45
C PRO A 28 -14.20 17.36 6.90
N ILE A 29 -13.84 16.48 5.96
CA ILE A 29 -12.79 15.49 6.15
C ILE A 29 -11.51 16.24 6.56
N PRO A 30 -10.95 15.98 7.75
CA PRO A 30 -9.81 16.73 8.25
C PRO A 30 -8.52 16.38 7.49
N GLY A 31 -7.56 17.31 7.51
CA GLY A 31 -6.23 17.14 6.92
C GLY A 31 -6.00 17.97 5.65
N THR A 32 -4.74 18.25 5.34
CA THR A 32 -4.34 18.97 4.13
C THR A 32 -3.95 17.98 3.03
N GLN A 33 -3.84 18.48 1.79
CA GLN A 33 -3.36 17.68 0.67
C GLN A 33 -1.97 17.09 0.93
N GLU A 34 -1.10 17.88 1.58
CA GLU A 34 0.27 17.47 1.96
C GLU A 34 0.23 16.33 2.97
N LEU A 35 -0.55 16.46 4.06
CA LEU A 35 -0.68 15.44 5.09
C LEU A 35 -1.18 14.11 4.51
N TRP A 36 -2.23 14.16 3.69
CA TRP A 36 -2.76 12.96 3.05
C TRP A 36 -1.77 12.33 2.05
N GLY A 37 -1.02 13.16 1.32
CA GLY A 37 0.07 12.71 0.46
C GLY A 37 1.15 11.97 1.25
N GLU A 38 1.57 12.51 2.38
CA GLU A 38 2.58 11.90 3.27
C GLU A 38 2.10 10.57 3.87
N ILE A 39 0.85 10.51 4.34
CA ILE A 39 0.27 9.28 4.91
C ILE A 39 0.24 8.17 3.85
N LEU A 40 -0.29 8.47 2.67
CA LEU A 40 -0.40 7.50 1.58
C LEU A 40 0.98 7.04 1.09
N SER A 41 1.92 7.98 0.94
CA SER A 41 3.30 7.69 0.55
C SER A 41 3.99 6.79 1.58
N SER A 42 3.78 7.07 2.86
CA SER A 42 4.34 6.28 3.96
C SER A 42 3.78 4.85 3.96
N ILE A 43 2.47 4.67 3.82
CA ILE A 43 1.83 3.35 3.71
C ILE A 43 2.40 2.59 2.51
N PHE A 44 2.47 3.23 1.34
CA PHE A 44 3.02 2.62 0.14
C PHE A 44 4.47 2.17 0.35
N THR A 45 5.29 3.05 0.93
CA THR A 45 6.71 2.79 1.21
C THR A 45 6.88 1.61 2.17
N ILE A 46 6.10 1.57 3.25
CA ILE A 46 6.14 0.47 4.23
C ILE A 46 5.78 -0.86 3.55
N VAL A 47 4.67 -0.90 2.79
CA VAL A 47 4.23 -2.13 2.12
C VAL A 47 5.24 -2.59 1.09
N ALA A 48 5.77 -1.68 0.27
CA ALA A 48 6.79 -1.99 -0.73
C ALA A 48 8.07 -2.52 -0.09
N THR A 49 8.54 -1.86 0.97
CA THR A 49 9.75 -2.24 1.71
C THR A 49 9.60 -3.61 2.35
N LEU A 50 8.50 -3.86 3.07
CA LEU A 50 8.24 -5.16 3.69
C LEU A 50 8.16 -6.26 2.63
N THR A 51 7.44 -6.01 1.53
CA THR A 51 7.31 -6.98 0.43
C THR A 51 8.67 -7.33 -0.18
N ALA A 52 9.51 -6.32 -0.46
CA ALA A 52 10.85 -6.53 -1.01
C ALA A 52 11.76 -7.26 -0.01
N TRP A 53 11.73 -6.86 1.26
CA TRP A 53 12.55 -7.46 2.30
C TRP A 53 12.22 -8.94 2.50
N PHE A 54 10.94 -9.31 2.60
CA PHE A 54 10.53 -10.70 2.76
C PHE A 54 10.89 -11.56 1.54
N LYS A 55 10.84 -11.00 0.32
CA LYS A 55 11.26 -11.71 -0.89
C LYS A 55 12.77 -11.98 -0.93
N ASN A 56 13.57 -11.08 -0.38
CA ASN A 56 15.04 -11.15 -0.47
C ASN A 56 15.72 -11.84 0.72
N ASN A 57 15.04 -12.08 1.85
CA ASN A 57 15.70 -12.55 3.08
C ASN A 57 15.27 -13.95 3.57
N TYR A 58 14.56 -14.76 2.78
CA TYR A 58 14.11 -16.11 3.15
C TYR A 58 13.48 -16.25 4.57
N VAL A 59 12.90 -15.19 5.12
CA VAL A 59 12.46 -15.16 6.53
C VAL A 59 11.15 -15.91 6.75
N THR A 60 10.29 -15.97 5.72
CA THR A 60 9.02 -16.71 5.77
C THR A 60 9.25 -18.22 5.74
N TYR A 61 8.29 -19.01 6.23
CA TYR A 61 8.36 -20.48 6.13
C TYR A 61 8.64 -20.96 4.70
N LYS A 62 7.92 -20.40 3.72
CA LYS A 62 8.15 -20.66 2.30
C LYS A 62 9.57 -20.28 1.86
N GLY A 63 10.05 -19.11 2.27
CA GLY A 63 11.41 -18.65 1.98
C GLY A 63 12.48 -19.59 2.55
N LYS A 64 12.33 -20.04 3.79
CA LYS A 64 13.24 -21.02 4.42
C LYS A 64 13.27 -22.33 3.64
N ARG A 65 12.11 -22.85 3.21
CA ARG A 65 12.03 -24.07 2.39
C ARG A 65 12.68 -23.88 1.02
N GLN A 66 12.50 -22.72 0.38
CA GLN A 66 13.17 -22.39 -0.88
C GLN A 66 14.70 -22.36 -0.70
N HIS A 67 15.19 -21.72 0.36
CA HIS A 67 16.60 -21.69 0.67
C HIS A 67 17.19 -23.08 0.92
N GLN A 68 16.48 -23.94 1.67
CA GLN A 68 16.88 -25.34 1.88
C GLN A 68 17.09 -26.08 0.57
N VAL A 69 16.13 -25.99 -0.36
CA VAL A 69 16.24 -26.61 -1.69
C VAL A 69 17.44 -26.07 -2.47
N LEU A 70 17.72 -24.77 -2.39
CA LEU A 70 18.89 -24.18 -3.04
C LEU A 70 20.20 -24.70 -2.44
N VAL A 71 20.28 -24.87 -1.13
CA VAL A 71 21.45 -25.44 -0.43
C VAL A 71 21.63 -26.92 -0.81
N ASP A 72 20.55 -27.70 -0.84
CA ASP A 72 20.57 -29.12 -1.21
C ASP A 72 21.11 -29.34 -2.64
N HIS A 73 20.83 -28.40 -3.55
CA HIS A 73 21.34 -28.40 -4.93
C HIS A 73 22.68 -27.66 -5.12
N GLN A 74 23.35 -27.24 -4.04
CA GLN A 74 24.62 -26.49 -4.09
C GLN A 74 24.53 -25.14 -4.84
N LEU A 75 23.33 -24.56 -4.91
CA LEU A 75 23.06 -23.26 -5.54
C LEU A 75 23.12 -22.10 -4.55
N ALA A 76 23.15 -22.38 -3.24
CA ALA A 76 23.33 -21.43 -2.17
C ALA A 76 24.23 -22.03 -1.06
N LYS A 77 24.85 -21.16 -0.25
CA LYS A 77 25.61 -21.54 0.95
C LYS A 77 24.75 -21.45 2.19
#